data_AF-A0A9N7PLF3-F1
#
_entry.id   AF-A0A9N7PLF3-F1
#
_cell.length_a   1.000
_cell.length_b   1.000
_cell.length_c   1.000
_cell.angle_alpha   90.00
_cell.angle_beta   90.00
_cell.angle_gamma   90.00
#
_symmetry.space_group_name_H-M   'P 1'
#
loop_
_entity.id
_entity.type
_entity.pdbx_description
1 polymer ?
#
loop_
_entity_poly.entity_id
_entity_poly.type
_entity_poly.pdbx_seq_one_letter_code
_entity_poly.pdbx_strand_id
1 'polypeptide(L)'
;MSYQSVAKKNYLAILSTFFIALVFLGIGSFIGVKFIPPSVRSFMNMAFFIVVLFSLFSKKGGFIRSKKSMYIYALVLGILTGSTYIYYFNTLGAGTFISIVLGVVLIFGMAYIVASRANEGDLFKLGPIIFGGIIILLILEFINIFLFKFGTFDIILSSVGIIIYSMYSIIIMKSVQVRCRYGVLSEIEVVSLAYSIFISFLNLLLDILRLVSILKDE
;
A
#
# COMPACT_ATOMS: atom_id res chain seq x y z
N MET A 1 14.12 12.67 -28.74
CA MET A 1 14.36 12.04 -27.42
C MET A 1 14.44 10.54 -27.62
N SER A 2 15.51 9.86 -27.19
CA SER A 2 15.62 8.40 -27.36
C SER A 2 14.57 7.67 -26.51
N TYR A 3 14.03 6.54 -26.98
CA TYR A 3 13.02 5.73 -26.28
C TYR A 3 13.43 5.40 -24.84
N GLN A 4 14.69 5.02 -24.62
CA GLN A 4 15.23 4.75 -23.28
C GLN A 4 15.19 5.97 -22.36
N SER A 5 15.36 7.18 -22.91
CA SER A 5 15.30 8.42 -22.11
C SER A 5 13.87 8.75 -21.64
N VAL A 6 12.86 8.39 -22.43
CA VAL A 6 11.45 8.59 -22.09
C VAL A 6 11.01 7.61 -21.00
N ALA A 7 11.34 6.32 -21.17
CA ALA A 7 11.05 5.30 -20.16
C ALA A 7 11.70 5.66 -18.81
N LYS A 8 12.99 6.01 -18.80
CA LYS A 8 13.69 6.44 -17.59
C LYS A 8 13.02 7.63 -16.90
N LYS A 9 12.59 8.64 -17.68
CA LYS A 9 11.86 9.81 -17.16
C LYS A 9 10.53 9.41 -16.50
N ASN A 10 9.78 8.51 -17.13
CA ASN A 10 8.50 8.02 -16.59
C ASN A 10 8.70 7.24 -15.28
N TYR A 11 9.65 6.30 -15.25
CA TYR A 11 9.97 5.55 -14.02
C TYR A 11 10.39 6.47 -12.89
N LEU A 12 11.27 7.44 -13.16
CA LEU A 12 11.71 8.41 -12.17
C LEU A 12 10.54 9.26 -11.65
N ALA A 13 9.62 9.68 -12.53
CA ALA A 13 8.44 10.44 -12.13
C ALA A 13 7.51 9.63 -11.20
N ILE A 14 7.26 8.36 -11.52
CA ILE A 14 6.41 7.48 -10.69
C ILE A 14 7.06 7.22 -9.33
N LEU A 15 8.33 6.78 -9.33
CA LEU A 15 9.05 6.44 -8.11
C LEU A 15 9.27 7.66 -7.23
N SER A 16 9.66 8.81 -7.79
CA SER A 16 9.80 10.04 -7.01
C SER A 16 8.48 10.47 -6.37
N THR A 17 7.36 10.42 -7.10
CA THR A 17 6.04 10.71 -6.54
C THR A 17 5.66 9.73 -5.43
N PHE A 18 5.96 8.43 -5.58
CA PHE A 18 5.78 7.43 -4.53
C PHE A 18 6.63 7.71 -3.27
N PHE A 19 7.94 7.94 -3.42
CA PHE A 19 8.84 8.20 -2.28
C PHE A 19 8.51 9.51 -1.57
N ILE A 20 8.16 10.57 -2.31
CA ILE A 20 7.72 11.83 -1.70
C ILE A 20 6.42 11.59 -0.91
N ALA A 21 5.47 10.81 -1.43
CA ALA A 21 4.27 10.46 -0.68
C ALA A 21 4.59 9.68 0.60
N LEU A 22 5.59 8.78 0.61
CA LEU A 22 6.06 8.13 1.85
C LEU A 22 6.65 9.12 2.86
N VAL A 23 7.34 10.17 2.41
CA VAL A 23 7.82 11.24 3.30
C VAL A 23 6.64 11.98 3.93
N PHE A 24 5.62 12.35 3.13
CA PHE A 24 4.40 12.97 3.66
C PHE A 24 3.64 12.05 4.62
N LEU A 25 3.58 10.75 4.34
CA LEU A 25 3.04 9.75 5.26
C LEU A 25 3.80 9.75 6.59
N GLY A 26 5.14 9.70 6.56
CA GLY A 26 5.97 9.73 7.77
C GLY A 26 5.79 11.00 8.60
N ILE A 27 5.75 12.16 7.95
CA ILE A 27 5.44 13.45 8.61
C ILE A 27 4.04 13.39 9.24
N GLY A 28 3.05 12.91 8.48
CA GLY A 28 1.68 12.74 8.96
C GLY A 28 1.62 11.83 10.18
N SER A 29 2.32 10.70 10.16
CA SER A 29 2.38 9.75 11.27
C SER A 29 3.00 10.36 12.52
N PHE A 30 4.07 11.14 12.39
CA PHE A 30 4.65 11.85 13.52
C PHE A 30 3.66 12.86 14.13
N ILE A 31 2.94 13.61 13.30
CA ILE A 31 1.87 14.52 13.73
C ILE A 31 0.76 13.73 14.44
N GLY A 32 0.25 12.67 13.81
CA GLY A 32 -0.84 11.86 14.36
C GLY A 32 -0.52 11.31 15.74
N VAL A 33 0.71 10.84 15.94
CA VAL A 33 1.15 10.29 17.23
C VAL A 33 1.20 11.34 18.33
N LYS A 34 1.72 12.53 18.02
CA LYS A 34 1.92 13.60 19.00
C LYS A 34 0.61 14.30 19.36
N PHE A 35 -0.29 14.46 18.40
CA PHE A 35 -1.49 15.28 18.56
C PHE A 35 -2.76 14.46 18.81
N ILE A 36 -2.77 13.13 18.56
CA ILE A 36 -3.96 12.31 18.80
C ILE A 36 -3.89 11.61 20.17
N PRO A 37 -4.79 11.96 21.11
CA PRO A 37 -4.81 11.38 22.45
C PRO A 37 -5.01 9.86 22.44
N PRO A 38 -4.42 9.11 23.40
CA PRO A 38 -4.61 7.66 23.50
C PRO A 38 -6.08 7.21 23.53
N SER A 39 -6.98 8.01 24.12
CA SER A 39 -8.42 7.73 24.17
C SER A 39 -9.10 7.70 22.80
N VAL A 40 -8.53 8.37 21.79
CA VAL A 40 -9.06 8.42 20.42
C VAL A 40 -8.42 7.35 19.53
N ARG A 41 -7.32 6.71 19.97
CA ARG A 41 -6.56 5.75 19.15
C ARG A 41 -7.36 4.52 18.74
N SER A 42 -8.26 4.01 19.60
CA SER A 42 -9.14 2.89 19.24
C SER A 42 -10.13 3.26 18.11
N PHE A 43 -10.54 4.53 18.01
CA PHE A 43 -11.34 5.03 16.88
C PHE A 43 -10.50 5.21 15.60
N MET A 44 -9.17 5.24 15.69
CA MET A 44 -8.29 5.40 14.52
C MET A 44 -8.18 4.12 13.69
N ASN A 45 -8.34 2.92 14.26
CA ASN A 45 -8.42 1.69 13.47
C ASN A 45 -9.64 1.69 12.54
N MET A 46 -10.76 2.27 12.99
CA MET A 46 -11.95 2.53 12.16
C MET A 46 -11.66 3.58 11.07
N ALA A 47 -10.92 4.65 11.39
CA ALA A 47 -10.54 5.68 10.42
C ALA A 47 -9.52 5.18 9.38
N PHE A 48 -8.57 4.33 9.79
CA PHE A 48 -7.65 3.59 8.92
C PHE A 48 -8.44 2.80 7.88
N PHE A 49 -9.42 2.03 8.37
CA PHE A 49 -10.29 1.22 7.53
C PHE A 49 -11.10 2.07 6.52
N ILE A 50 -11.66 3.20 6.96
CA ILE A 50 -12.39 4.14 6.09
C ILE A 50 -11.46 4.70 5.01
N VAL A 51 -10.20 5.01 5.31
CA VAL A 51 -9.27 5.55 4.31
C VAL A 51 -8.78 4.47 3.34
N VAL A 52 -8.59 3.23 3.79
CA VAL A 52 -8.27 2.09 2.92
C VAL A 52 -9.46 1.77 2.00
N LEU A 53 -10.70 1.82 2.50
CA LEU A 53 -11.93 1.78 1.68
C LEU A 53 -11.92 2.88 0.63
N PHE A 54 -11.75 4.13 1.07
CA PHE A 54 -11.75 5.30 0.18
C PHE A 54 -10.66 5.17 -0.89
N SER A 55 -9.55 4.49 -0.57
CA SER A 55 -8.44 4.30 -1.48
C SER A 55 -8.74 3.39 -2.67
N LEU A 56 -9.55 2.34 -2.46
CA LEU A 56 -9.97 1.43 -3.51
C LEU A 56 -10.94 2.11 -4.48
N PHE A 57 -11.85 2.95 -3.97
CA PHE A 57 -12.81 3.70 -4.78
C PHE A 57 -12.18 4.93 -5.47
N SER A 58 -11.13 5.52 -4.89
CA SER A 58 -10.39 6.66 -5.45
C SER A 58 -9.82 6.38 -6.85
N LYS A 59 -9.48 5.11 -7.16
CA LYS A 59 -9.01 4.69 -8.50
C LYS A 59 -10.03 4.93 -9.61
N LYS A 60 -11.34 4.84 -9.31
CA LYS A 60 -12.42 5.08 -10.29
C LYS A 60 -13.05 6.47 -10.14
N GLY A 61 -13.02 7.07 -8.94
CA GLY A 61 -13.71 8.32 -8.61
C GLY A 61 -12.98 9.63 -8.94
N GLY A 62 -11.70 9.60 -9.32
CA GLY A 62 -10.98 10.79 -9.79
C GLY A 62 -10.54 11.79 -8.72
N PHE A 63 -10.47 11.39 -7.45
CA PHE A 63 -10.09 12.27 -6.35
C PHE A 63 -8.58 12.57 -6.31
N ILE A 64 -7.74 11.60 -6.72
CA ILE A 64 -6.28 11.72 -6.72
C ILE A 64 -5.78 11.80 -8.17
N ARG A 65 -5.86 13.00 -8.75
CA ARG A 65 -5.46 13.30 -10.14
C ARG A 65 -4.18 14.13 -10.27
N SER A 66 -3.68 14.69 -9.17
CA SER A 66 -2.47 15.52 -9.16
C SER A 66 -1.49 15.06 -8.09
N LYS A 67 -0.21 15.40 -8.26
CA LYS A 67 0.81 15.10 -7.24
C LYS A 67 0.46 15.74 -5.90
N LYS A 68 -0.09 16.95 -5.92
CA LYS A 68 -0.52 17.67 -4.71
C LYS A 68 -1.61 16.90 -3.96
N SER A 69 -2.65 16.42 -4.66
CA SER A 69 -3.72 15.67 -3.99
C SER A 69 -3.25 14.31 -3.48
N MET A 70 -2.27 13.67 -4.14
CA MET A 70 -1.63 12.47 -3.61
C MET A 70 -0.83 12.74 -2.33
N TYR A 71 -0.09 13.85 -2.25
CA TYR A 71 0.70 14.18 -1.06
C TYR A 71 -0.18 14.58 0.12
N ILE A 72 -1.26 15.33 -0.13
CA ILE A 72 -2.28 15.64 0.90
C ILE A 72 -2.91 14.34 1.40
N TYR A 73 -3.29 13.44 0.48
CA TYR A 73 -3.83 12.13 0.85
C TYR A 73 -2.84 11.34 1.71
N ALA A 74 -1.56 11.28 1.32
CA ALA A 74 -0.54 10.57 2.07
C ALA A 74 -0.32 11.17 3.47
N LEU A 75 -0.35 12.50 3.60
CA LEU A 75 -0.25 13.19 4.88
C LEU A 75 -1.43 12.85 5.80
N VAL A 76 -2.66 12.96 5.29
CA VAL A 76 -3.89 12.65 6.05
C VAL A 76 -3.92 11.18 6.44
N LEU A 77 -3.59 10.28 5.51
CA LEU A 77 -3.43 8.86 5.80
C LEU A 77 -2.40 8.68 6.91
N GLY A 78 -1.23 9.30 6.81
CA GLY A 78 -0.18 9.21 7.83
C GLY A 78 -0.65 9.61 9.21
N ILE A 79 -1.40 10.71 9.33
CA ILE A 79 -2.01 11.17 10.61
C ILE A 79 -2.92 10.10 11.19
N LEU A 80 -3.72 9.46 10.34
CA LEU A 80 -4.70 8.44 10.74
C LEU A 80 -4.09 7.07 11.02
N THR A 81 -2.94 6.75 10.42
CA THR A 81 -2.28 5.44 10.54
C THR A 81 -1.07 5.46 11.47
N GLY A 82 -0.62 6.63 11.91
CA GLY A 82 0.62 6.79 12.67
C GLY A 82 0.60 6.04 14.00
N SER A 83 -0.54 6.01 14.69
CA SER A 83 -0.72 5.25 15.92
C SER A 83 -0.56 3.75 15.71
N THR A 84 -1.06 3.21 14.59
CA THR A 84 -0.93 1.81 14.21
C THR A 84 0.52 1.44 13.93
N TYR A 85 1.26 2.26 13.18
CA TYR A 85 2.68 1.99 12.91
C TYR A 85 3.53 2.07 14.17
N ILE A 86 3.25 3.01 15.08
CA ILE A 86 3.95 3.08 16.37
C ILE A 86 3.63 1.91 17.27
N TYR A 87 2.40 1.42 17.28
CA TYR A 87 2.05 0.20 18.00
C TYR A 87 2.97 -0.95 17.56
N TYR A 88 3.03 -1.24 16.26
CA TYR A 88 3.90 -2.32 15.76
C TYR A 88 5.38 -2.03 15.97
N PHE A 89 5.82 -0.78 15.87
CA PHE A 89 7.21 -0.40 16.15
C PHE A 89 7.60 -0.70 17.60
N ASN A 90 6.73 -0.36 18.55
CA ASN A 90 6.97 -0.60 19.98
C ASN A 90 6.88 -2.09 20.32
N THR A 91 5.91 -2.82 19.77
CA THR A 91 5.73 -4.25 20.03
C THR A 91 6.86 -5.08 19.42
N LEU A 92 7.24 -4.82 18.17
CA LEU A 92 8.23 -5.62 17.45
C LEU A 92 9.67 -5.21 17.75
N GLY A 93 9.89 -3.92 18.07
CA GLY A 93 11.20 -3.31 18.19
C GLY A 93 11.72 -2.79 16.84
N ALA A 94 12.64 -1.82 16.89
CA ALA A 94 13.13 -1.10 15.71
C ALA A 94 13.77 -2.01 14.66
N GLY A 95 14.59 -2.99 15.07
CA GLY A 95 15.28 -3.89 14.15
C GLY A 95 14.31 -4.74 13.31
N THR A 96 13.32 -5.35 13.96
CA THR A 96 12.29 -6.15 13.29
C THR A 96 11.40 -5.29 12.38
N PHE A 97 10.97 -4.11 12.86
CA PHE A 97 10.16 -3.19 12.06
C PHE A 97 10.88 -2.76 10.77
N ILE A 98 12.14 -2.35 10.86
CA ILE A 98 12.95 -1.95 9.70
C ILE A 98 13.14 -3.14 8.74
N SER A 99 13.39 -4.34 9.28
CA SER A 99 13.55 -5.56 8.48
C SER A 99 12.28 -5.89 7.68
N ILE A 100 11.10 -5.69 8.28
CA ILE A 100 9.82 -5.87 7.59
C ILE A 100 9.65 -4.83 6.48
N VAL A 101 9.94 -3.56 6.74
CA VAL A 101 9.88 -2.50 5.71
C VAL A 101 10.78 -2.84 4.52
N LEU A 102 12.02 -3.29 4.79
CA LEU A 102 12.94 -3.75 3.75
C LEU A 102 12.41 -4.99 3.02
N GLY A 103 11.80 -5.93 3.74
CA GLY A 103 11.14 -7.10 3.16
C GLY A 103 10.06 -6.73 2.14
N VAL A 104 9.21 -5.76 2.46
CA VAL A 104 8.18 -5.25 1.54
C VAL A 104 8.82 -4.61 0.29
N VAL A 105 9.89 -3.82 0.46
CA VAL A 105 10.64 -3.26 -0.68
C VAL A 105 11.20 -4.37 -1.57
N LEU A 106 11.75 -5.44 -0.98
CA LEU A 106 12.25 -6.60 -1.72
C LEU A 106 11.13 -7.33 -2.46
N ILE A 107 9.94 -7.49 -1.87
CA ILE A 107 8.78 -8.08 -2.55
C ILE A 107 8.44 -7.27 -3.80
N PHE A 108 8.39 -5.94 -3.70
CA PHE A 108 8.14 -5.08 -4.86
C PHE A 108 9.26 -5.16 -5.91
N GLY A 109 10.52 -5.26 -5.48
CA GLY A 109 11.66 -5.48 -6.38
C GLY A 109 11.58 -6.81 -7.13
N MET A 110 11.25 -7.90 -6.43
CA MET A 110 11.03 -9.21 -7.04
C MET A 110 9.82 -9.20 -7.96
N ALA A 111 8.73 -8.55 -7.56
CA ALA A 111 7.54 -8.40 -8.39
C ALA A 111 7.83 -7.70 -9.72
N TYR A 112 8.73 -6.71 -9.73
CA TYR A 112 9.19 -6.08 -10.97
C TYR A 112 9.91 -7.07 -11.90
N ILE A 113 10.81 -7.88 -11.34
CA ILE A 113 11.55 -8.89 -12.11
C ILE A 113 10.57 -9.94 -12.67
N VAL A 114 9.66 -10.47 -11.84
CA VAL A 114 8.65 -11.44 -12.26
C VAL A 114 7.72 -10.86 -13.33
N ALA A 115 7.24 -9.63 -13.15
CA ALA A 115 6.40 -8.93 -14.13
C ALA A 115 7.09 -8.77 -15.49
N SER A 116 8.41 -8.55 -15.52
CA SER A 116 9.15 -8.40 -16.78
C SER A 116 9.17 -9.68 -17.62
N ARG A 117 9.11 -10.85 -16.97
CA ARG A 117 9.13 -12.18 -17.62
C ARG A 117 7.73 -12.72 -17.92
N ALA A 118 6.71 -12.25 -17.22
CA ALA A 118 5.35 -12.74 -17.35
C ALA A 118 4.62 -12.19 -18.59
N ASN A 119 3.68 -12.97 -19.14
CA ASN A 119 2.84 -12.56 -20.25
C ASN A 119 1.84 -11.48 -19.82
N GLU A 120 1.70 -10.43 -20.64
CA GLU A 120 0.79 -9.31 -20.42
C GLU A 120 -0.68 -9.75 -20.37
N GLY A 121 -1.09 -10.59 -21.33
CA GLY A 121 -2.48 -11.02 -21.46
C GLY A 121 -2.96 -11.81 -20.24
N ASP A 122 -2.12 -12.68 -19.70
CA ASP A 122 -2.49 -13.56 -18.60
C ASP A 122 -2.50 -12.83 -17.26
N LEU A 123 -1.54 -11.93 -17.01
CA LEU A 123 -1.53 -11.10 -15.80
C LEU A 123 -2.71 -10.14 -15.74
N PHE A 124 -3.11 -9.54 -16.86
CA PHE A 124 -4.25 -8.62 -16.88
C PHE A 124 -5.59 -9.35 -16.73
N LYS A 125 -5.71 -10.61 -17.17
CA LYS A 125 -6.87 -11.47 -16.89
C LYS A 125 -7.01 -11.82 -15.40
N LEU A 126 -5.89 -11.94 -14.68
CA LEU A 126 -5.89 -12.13 -13.22
C LEU A 126 -6.25 -10.83 -12.47
N GLY A 127 -6.09 -9.66 -13.10
CA GLY A 127 -6.39 -8.35 -12.51
C GLY A 127 -7.76 -8.25 -11.83
N PRO A 128 -8.88 -8.56 -12.50
CA PRO A 128 -10.21 -8.53 -11.90
C PRO A 128 -10.37 -9.50 -10.72
N ILE A 129 -9.78 -10.70 -10.80
CA ILE A 129 -9.87 -11.71 -9.74
C ILE A 129 -9.14 -11.22 -8.50
N ILE A 130 -7.90 -10.73 -8.65
CA ILE A 130 -7.11 -10.17 -7.55
C ILE A 130 -7.79 -8.93 -6.96
N PHE A 131 -8.35 -8.06 -7.80
CA PHE A 131 -9.08 -6.89 -7.32
C PHE A 131 -10.35 -7.27 -6.53
N GLY A 132 -11.08 -8.30 -6.97
CA GLY A 132 -12.18 -8.89 -6.21
C GLY A 132 -11.71 -9.45 -4.87
N GLY A 133 -10.57 -10.13 -4.84
CA GLY A 133 -9.94 -10.62 -3.61
C GLY A 133 -9.59 -9.50 -2.64
N ILE A 134 -9.05 -8.37 -3.11
CA ILE A 134 -8.76 -7.19 -2.28
C ILE A 134 -10.06 -6.62 -1.69
N ILE A 135 -11.15 -6.55 -2.48
CA ILE A 135 -12.45 -6.09 -1.98
C ILE A 135 -12.98 -7.03 -0.89
N ILE A 136 -12.91 -8.35 -1.11
CA ILE A 136 -13.38 -9.35 -0.13
C ILE A 136 -12.55 -9.26 1.15
N LEU A 137 -11.21 -9.22 1.04
CA LEU A 137 -10.32 -9.05 2.18
C LEU A 137 -10.68 -7.82 2.99
N LEU A 138 -10.91 -6.71 2.30
CA LEU A 138 -11.28 -5.48 2.96
C LEU A 138 -12.63 -5.63 3.70
N ILE A 139 -13.63 -6.27 3.09
CA ILE A 139 -14.92 -6.51 3.76
C ILE A 139 -14.71 -7.41 5.01
N LEU A 140 -13.87 -8.43 4.91
CA LEU A 140 -13.55 -9.30 6.03
C LEU A 140 -12.80 -8.56 7.14
N GLU A 141 -11.87 -7.66 6.80
CA GLU A 141 -11.19 -6.79 7.75
C GLU A 141 -12.17 -5.89 8.49
N PHE A 142 -13.18 -5.37 7.78
CA PHE A 142 -14.25 -4.59 8.40
C PHE A 142 -14.99 -5.39 9.45
N ILE A 143 -15.45 -6.59 9.05
CA ILE A 143 -16.25 -7.46 9.89
C ILE A 143 -15.44 -7.87 11.12
N ASN A 144 -14.14 -8.12 10.94
CA ASN A 144 -13.20 -8.46 12.00
C ASN A 144 -13.15 -7.39 13.10
N ILE A 145 -13.14 -6.10 12.73
CA ILE A 145 -13.13 -4.98 13.70
C ILE A 145 -14.33 -5.05 14.66
N PHE A 146 -15.50 -5.53 14.21
CA PHE A 146 -16.72 -5.57 15.01
C PHE A 146 -17.00 -6.92 15.69
N LEU A 147 -16.71 -8.04 15.01
CA LEU A 147 -17.21 -9.36 15.42
C LEU A 147 -16.16 -10.25 16.06
N PHE A 148 -14.90 -10.14 15.65
CA PHE A 148 -13.86 -11.10 16.00
C PHE A 148 -12.73 -10.38 16.75
N LYS A 149 -12.93 -10.18 18.06
CA LYS A 149 -11.86 -9.71 18.93
C LYS A 149 -10.83 -10.83 19.14
N PHE A 150 -9.78 -10.81 18.30
CA PHE A 150 -8.44 -11.39 18.45
C PHE A 150 -8.23 -12.89 18.17
N GLY A 151 -7.16 -13.14 17.40
CA GLY A 151 -6.35 -14.35 17.44
C GLY A 151 -6.20 -15.02 16.07
N THR A 152 -6.81 -16.18 15.91
CA THR A 152 -6.62 -17.02 14.71
C THR A 152 -7.18 -16.40 13.42
N PHE A 153 -8.26 -15.62 13.52
CA PHE A 153 -8.84 -14.96 12.33
C PHE A 153 -7.91 -13.87 11.77
N ASP A 154 -7.20 -13.15 12.65
CA ASP A 154 -6.22 -12.15 12.24
C ASP A 154 -5.02 -12.77 11.52
N ILE A 155 -4.57 -13.96 11.96
CA ILE A 155 -3.48 -14.72 11.32
C ILE A 155 -3.88 -15.12 9.91
N ILE A 156 -5.07 -15.73 9.75
CA ILE A 156 -5.58 -16.16 8.45
C ILE A 156 -5.72 -14.96 7.53
N LEU A 157 -6.36 -13.89 8.02
CA LEU A 157 -6.63 -12.70 7.23
C LEU A 157 -5.34 -12.00 6.79
N SER A 158 -4.36 -11.86 7.68
CA SER A 158 -3.05 -11.28 7.34
C SER A 158 -2.29 -12.16 6.35
N SER A 159 -2.33 -13.49 6.52
CA SER A 159 -1.65 -14.42 5.61
C SER A 159 -2.23 -14.37 4.20
N VAL A 160 -3.56 -14.36 4.08
CA VAL A 160 -4.26 -14.21 2.79
C VAL A 160 -4.00 -12.82 2.21
N GLY A 161 -3.99 -11.78 3.04
CA GLY A 161 -3.61 -10.40 2.68
C GLY A 161 -2.25 -10.32 2.02
N ILE A 162 -1.22 -10.87 2.67
CA ILE A 162 0.15 -10.92 2.15
C ILE A 162 0.19 -11.57 0.77
N ILE A 163 -0.49 -12.71 0.58
CA ILE A 163 -0.53 -13.42 -0.69
C ILE A 163 -1.20 -12.55 -1.77
N ILE A 164 -2.36 -11.98 -1.48
CA ILE A 164 -3.12 -11.15 -2.43
C ILE A 164 -2.36 -9.88 -2.81
N TYR A 165 -1.82 -9.14 -1.85
CA TYR A 165 -1.07 -7.91 -2.14
C TYR A 165 0.28 -8.19 -2.80
N SER A 166 0.93 -9.32 -2.51
CA SER A 166 2.13 -9.76 -3.24
C SER A 166 1.80 -10.05 -4.71
N MET A 167 0.73 -10.80 -4.99
CA MET A 167 0.27 -11.02 -6.37
C MET A 167 -0.13 -9.71 -7.06
N TYR A 168 -0.81 -8.82 -6.33
CA TYR A 168 -1.21 -7.53 -6.85
C TYR A 168 -0.01 -6.65 -7.21
N SER A 169 1.08 -6.71 -6.44
CA SER A 169 2.31 -5.97 -6.73
C SER A 169 2.89 -6.34 -8.11
N ILE A 170 2.81 -7.62 -8.53
CA ILE A 170 3.23 -8.07 -9.87
C ILE A 170 2.39 -7.40 -10.95
N ILE A 171 1.07 -7.33 -10.75
CA ILE A 171 0.13 -6.70 -11.70
C ILE A 171 0.40 -5.19 -11.80
N ILE A 172 0.67 -4.52 -10.67
CA ILE A 172 1.05 -3.10 -10.65
C ILE A 172 2.36 -2.89 -11.40
N MET A 173 3.39 -3.68 -11.11
CA MET A 173 4.70 -3.56 -11.79
C MET A 173 4.57 -3.79 -13.29
N LYS A 174 3.74 -4.77 -13.71
CA LYS A 174 3.45 -4.98 -15.12
C LYS A 174 2.76 -3.76 -15.74
N SER A 175 1.77 -3.18 -15.06
CA SER A 175 1.08 -1.98 -15.51
C SER A 175 2.05 -0.80 -15.69
N VAL A 176 2.99 -0.62 -14.76
CA VAL A 176 4.05 0.39 -14.85
C VAL A 176 4.95 0.14 -16.07
N GLN A 177 5.44 -1.09 -16.26
CA GLN A 177 6.28 -1.47 -17.39
C GLN A 177 5.57 -1.20 -18.72
N VAL A 178 4.33 -1.67 -18.87
CA VAL A 178 3.51 -1.49 -20.07
C VAL A 178 3.33 0.00 -20.36
N ARG A 179 2.88 0.80 -19.38
CA ARG A 179 2.61 2.24 -19.57
C ARG A 179 3.86 3.04 -19.89
N CYS A 180 5.01 2.72 -19.31
CA CYS A 180 6.26 3.42 -19.59
C CYS A 180 6.77 3.20 -21.02
N ARG A 181 6.25 2.20 -21.76
CA ARG A 181 6.65 1.89 -23.14
C ARG A 181 5.92 2.71 -24.21
N TYR A 182 4.75 3.30 -23.92
CA TYR A 182 3.89 3.90 -24.95
C TYR A 182 4.01 5.42 -25.11
N GLY A 183 4.97 6.07 -24.44
CA GLY A 183 5.22 7.51 -24.59
C GLY A 183 5.44 8.22 -23.25
N VAL A 184 5.42 9.56 -23.27
CA VAL A 184 5.52 10.36 -22.05
C VAL A 184 4.19 10.27 -21.29
N LEU A 185 4.25 9.88 -20.02
CA LEU A 185 3.06 9.79 -19.19
C LEU A 185 2.54 11.17 -18.80
N SER A 186 1.22 11.32 -18.82
CA SER A 186 0.54 12.48 -18.22
C SER A 186 0.70 12.46 -16.69
N GLU A 187 0.52 13.62 -16.04
CA GLU A 187 0.58 13.69 -14.57
C GLU A 187 -0.42 12.74 -13.91
N ILE A 188 -1.63 12.64 -14.46
CA ILE A 188 -2.70 11.77 -13.95
C ILE A 188 -2.26 10.30 -13.99
N GLU A 189 -1.60 9.86 -15.07
CA GLU A 189 -1.10 8.49 -15.19
C GLU A 189 0.04 8.22 -14.21
N VAL A 190 0.99 9.15 -14.07
CA VAL A 190 2.08 9.05 -13.10
C VAL A 190 1.52 8.90 -11.69
N VAL A 191 0.57 9.76 -11.32
CA VAL A 191 -0.08 9.75 -10.01
C VAL A 191 -0.88 8.48 -9.80
N SER A 192 -1.63 8.00 -10.80
CA SER A 192 -2.42 6.76 -10.69
C SER A 192 -1.54 5.52 -10.45
N LEU A 193 -0.40 5.43 -11.14
CA LEU A 193 0.56 4.36 -10.96
C LEU A 193 1.26 4.46 -9.61
N ALA A 194 1.76 5.64 -9.25
CA ALA A 194 2.42 5.88 -7.95
C ALA A 194 1.47 5.60 -6.78
N TYR A 195 0.21 6.00 -6.90
CA TYR A 195 -0.84 5.73 -5.92
C TYR A 195 -1.12 4.24 -5.76
N SER A 196 -1.16 3.49 -6.86
CA SER A 196 -1.35 2.04 -6.83
C SER A 196 -0.21 1.34 -6.09
N ILE A 197 1.04 1.76 -6.34
CA ILE A 197 2.22 1.28 -5.62
C ILE A 197 2.09 1.64 -4.14
N PHE A 198 1.77 2.90 -3.83
CA PHE A 198 1.64 3.41 -2.46
C PHE A 198 0.64 2.62 -1.62
N ILE A 199 -0.60 2.47 -2.08
CA ILE A 199 -1.63 1.72 -1.34
C ILE A 199 -1.26 0.25 -1.16
N SER A 200 -0.80 -0.41 -2.22
CA SER A 200 -0.43 -1.82 -2.15
C SER A 200 0.78 -2.05 -1.25
N PHE A 201 1.73 -1.11 -1.21
CA PHE A 201 2.89 -1.15 -0.32
C PHE A 201 2.44 -1.05 1.14
N LEU A 202 1.56 -0.10 1.47
CA LEU A 202 1.10 0.10 2.86
C LEU A 202 0.26 -1.06 3.37
N ASN A 203 -0.61 -1.64 2.53
CA ASN A 203 -1.42 -2.79 2.93
C ASN A 203 -0.54 -4.03 3.16
N LEU A 204 0.38 -4.33 2.23
CA LEU A 204 1.32 -5.43 2.40
C LEU A 204 2.20 -5.24 3.65
N LEU A 205 2.67 -4.01 3.89
CA LEU A 205 3.43 -3.68 5.10
C LEU A 205 2.61 -3.94 6.37
N LEU A 206 1.36 -3.49 6.41
CA LEU A 206 0.48 -3.68 7.55
C LEU A 206 0.22 -5.16 7.82
N ASP A 207 -0.07 -5.96 6.79
CA ASP A 207 -0.37 -7.38 6.96
C ASP A 207 0.84 -8.16 7.48
N ILE A 208 2.05 -7.86 6.99
CA ILE A 208 3.27 -8.48 7.51
C ILE A 208 3.53 -8.03 8.96
N LEU A 209 3.37 -6.73 9.26
CA LEU A 209 3.51 -6.24 10.64
C LEU A 209 2.52 -6.92 11.59
N ARG A 210 1.25 -7.06 11.16
CA ARG A 210 0.20 -7.73 11.94
C ARG A 210 0.54 -9.19 12.18
N LEU A 211 0.90 -9.93 11.12
CA LEU A 211 1.26 -11.34 11.22
C LEU A 211 2.45 -11.57 12.16
N VAL A 212 3.54 -10.81 11.95
CA VAL A 212 4.75 -10.96 12.78
C VAL A 212 4.50 -10.55 14.23
N SER A 213 3.63 -9.57 14.49
CA SER A 213 3.24 -9.20 15.85
C SER A 213 2.51 -10.33 16.55
N ILE A 214 1.54 -10.96 15.88
CA ILE A 214 0.78 -12.08 16.47
C ILE A 214 1.71 -13.26 16.76
N LEU A 215 2.59 -13.61 15.81
CA LEU A 215 3.56 -14.70 15.98
C LEU A 215 4.63 -14.45 17.05
N LYS A 216 4.81 -13.20 17.49
CA LYS A 216 5.73 -12.85 18.58
C LYS A 216 5.06 -12.92 19.96
N ASP A 217 3.76 -12.67 20.00
CA ASP A 217 2.96 -12.67 21.22
C ASP A 217 2.49 -14.11 21.61
N GLU A 218 2.64 -15.09 20.70
CA GLU A 218 2.54 -16.55 20.96
C GLU A 218 3.89 -17.14 21.41
#